data_AF-A0A8H3HXB9-F1
#
_entry.id   AF-A0A8H3HXB9-F1
#
_cell.length_a   1.000
_cell.length_b   1.000
_cell.length_c   1.000
_cell.angle_alpha   90.00
_cell.angle_beta   90.00
_cell.angle_gamma   90.00
#
_symmetry.space_group_name_H-M   'P 1'
#
loop_
_entity.id
_entity.type
_entity.pdbx_description
1 polymer ?
#
loop_
_entity_poly.entity_id
_entity_poly.type
_entity_poly.pdbx_seq_one_letter_code
_entity_poly.pdbx_strand_id
1 'polypeptide(L)'
;MPELGEESKGSIMIAGVIKDTSQEDVEKLNERGCSQLMSSRSSGRLDELEKAVECLTRAVALTSKGHPDMPLRVGNLGASYTDRYRRLGELSDLEKSIECKARAVTLTSEGHPSMPLRVGNLGTSYTDRYRRLGELTDLEKPPIHASPS
;
A
#
# COMPACT_ATOMS: atom_id res chain seq x y z
N MET A 1 42.26 33.03 -24.18
CA MET A 1 42.23 31.97 -25.22
C MET A 1 42.77 30.70 -24.59
N PRO A 2 42.19 29.52 -24.92
CA PRO A 2 41.30 28.66 -24.10
C PRO A 2 42.07 27.46 -23.47
N GLU A 3 41.55 26.51 -22.68
CA GLU A 3 40.39 25.58 -22.80
C GLU A 3 40.07 24.96 -21.40
N LEU A 4 38.78 24.75 -21.07
CA LEU A 4 38.04 23.46 -20.92
C LEU A 4 38.62 22.55 -19.81
N GLY A 5 37.92 22.08 -18.79
CA GLY A 5 36.50 21.75 -18.65
C GLY A 5 36.42 20.31 -18.12
N GLU A 6 36.43 20.11 -16.80
CA GLU A 6 36.28 18.76 -16.22
C GLU A 6 34.80 18.41 -15.99
N GLU A 7 34.26 17.73 -17.01
CA GLU A 7 33.54 16.47 -16.96
C GLU A 7 32.54 16.20 -15.83
N SER A 8 31.29 16.51 -16.19
CA SER A 8 30.05 15.82 -15.81
C SER A 8 30.23 14.34 -15.44
N LYS A 9 29.84 13.97 -14.20
CA LYS A 9 29.62 12.56 -13.83
C LYS A 9 28.41 12.03 -14.59
N GLY A 10 28.73 11.42 -15.73
CA GLY A 10 27.79 10.88 -16.70
C GLY A 10 26.88 9.80 -16.13
N SER A 11 25.61 9.90 -16.52
CA SER A 11 24.88 8.72 -16.98
C SER A 11 24.64 8.94 -18.47
N ILE A 12 25.44 8.23 -19.28
CA ILE A 12 25.36 8.24 -20.73
C ILE A 12 24.24 7.28 -21.13
N MET A 13 23.26 7.76 -21.90
CA MET A 13 22.34 6.89 -22.63
C MET A 13 23.09 6.21 -23.78
N ILE A 14 23.13 4.88 -23.78
CA ILE A 14 23.49 4.10 -24.98
C ILE A 14 22.44 3.00 -25.17
N ALA A 15 21.95 2.89 -26.39
CA ALA A 15 21.05 1.84 -26.86
C ALA A 15 21.67 0.44 -26.68
N GLY A 16 20.88 -0.52 -26.22
CA GLY A 16 21.22 -1.94 -26.28
C GLY A 16 21.48 -2.60 -24.92
N VAL A 17 20.41 -3.14 -24.33
CA VAL A 17 20.38 -4.29 -23.41
C VAL A 17 21.43 -4.29 -22.29
N ILE A 18 21.05 -3.71 -21.14
CA ILE A 18 21.42 -4.27 -19.84
C ILE A 18 20.18 -5.01 -19.33
N LYS A 19 20.04 -6.28 -19.71
CA LYS A 19 19.17 -7.22 -18.98
C LYS A 19 20.01 -7.83 -17.86
N ASP A 20 20.30 -7.03 -16.84
CA ASP A 20 20.81 -7.58 -15.59
C ASP A 20 19.66 -8.24 -14.85
N THR A 21 19.67 -9.56 -14.82
CA THR A 21 18.66 -10.37 -14.14
C THR A 21 18.81 -10.21 -12.62
N SER A 22 18.06 -9.28 -12.01
CA SER A 22 17.49 -9.47 -10.66
C SER A 22 16.11 -8.80 -10.45
N GLN A 23 15.54 -8.24 -11.52
CA GLN A 23 14.20 -7.67 -11.54
C GLN A 23 13.18 -8.81 -11.72
N GLU A 24 12.57 -9.29 -10.63
CA GLU A 24 11.30 -10.01 -10.73
C GLU A 24 10.33 -9.08 -11.49
N ASP A 25 9.75 -9.55 -12.61
CA ASP A 25 8.86 -8.73 -13.44
C ASP A 25 7.79 -8.09 -12.54
N VAL A 26 7.51 -6.80 -12.72
CA VAL A 26 6.57 -6.06 -11.85
C VAL A 26 5.20 -6.76 -11.79
N GLU A 27 4.80 -7.40 -12.88
CA GLU A 27 3.58 -8.22 -12.91
C GLU A 27 3.70 -9.47 -12.05
N LYS A 28 4.80 -10.22 -12.14
CA LYS A 28 5.04 -11.39 -11.28
C LYS A 28 5.05 -11.02 -9.79
N LEU A 29 5.66 -9.88 -9.44
CA LEU A 29 5.62 -9.35 -8.08
C LEU A 29 4.18 -9.07 -7.62
N ASN A 30 3.39 -8.42 -8.48
CA ASN A 30 1.99 -8.11 -8.19
C ASN A 30 1.15 -9.39 -8.04
N GLU A 31 1.27 -10.33 -8.98
CA GLU A 31 0.58 -11.63 -8.97
C GLU A 31 0.93 -12.44 -7.72
N ARG A 32 2.21 -12.54 -7.40
CA ARG A 32 2.70 -13.22 -6.20
C ARG A 32 2.15 -12.58 -4.94
N GLY A 33 2.21 -11.26 -4.85
CA GLY A 33 1.65 -10.50 -3.73
C GLY A 33 0.14 -10.72 -3.57
N CYS A 34 -0.62 -10.72 -4.67
CA CYS A 34 -2.05 -11.00 -4.66
C CYS A 34 -2.36 -12.44 -4.22
N SER A 35 -1.60 -13.41 -4.74
CA SER A 35 -1.75 -14.82 -4.38
C SER A 35 -1.49 -15.04 -2.89
N GLN A 36 -0.39 -14.48 -2.36
CA GLN A 36 -0.05 -14.55 -0.94
C GLN A 36 -1.08 -13.85 -0.07
N LEU A 37 -1.63 -12.70 -0.50
CA LEU A 37 -2.70 -12.01 0.20
C LEU A 37 -3.94 -12.91 0.30
N MET A 38 -4.36 -13.54 -0.80
CA MET A 38 -5.52 -14.42 -0.82
C MET A 38 -5.30 -15.69 0.01
N SER A 39 -4.11 -16.30 -0.09
CA SER A 39 -3.72 -17.43 0.78
C SER A 39 -3.76 -17.05 2.25
N SER A 40 -3.22 -15.89 2.61
CA SER A 40 -3.18 -15.44 4.00
C SER A 40 -4.58 -15.29 4.59
N ARG A 41 -5.60 -14.96 3.77
CA ARG A 41 -7.00 -14.79 4.22
C ARG A 41 -7.65 -16.11 4.56
N SER A 42 -7.35 -17.18 3.83
CA SER A 42 -7.86 -18.52 4.13
C SER A 42 -7.06 -19.21 5.23
N SER A 43 -5.74 -19.05 5.24
CA SER A 43 -4.84 -19.70 6.19
C SER A 43 -4.75 -18.98 7.54
N GLY A 44 -5.06 -17.67 7.57
CA GLY A 44 -4.85 -16.81 8.74
C GLY A 44 -3.37 -16.47 9.01
N ARG A 45 -2.45 -16.96 8.18
CA ARG A 45 -1.01 -16.85 8.44
C ARG A 45 -0.49 -15.43 8.22
N LEU A 46 0.18 -14.90 9.23
CA LEU A 46 0.75 -13.54 9.18
C LEU A 46 1.98 -13.46 8.28
N ASP A 47 2.83 -14.50 8.24
CA ASP A 47 4.03 -14.50 7.41
C ASP A 47 3.71 -14.46 5.91
N GLU A 48 2.60 -15.08 5.49
CA GLU A 48 2.09 -14.98 4.11
C GLU A 48 1.62 -13.56 3.80
N LEU A 49 0.97 -12.90 4.76
CA LEU A 49 0.50 -11.53 4.62
C LEU A 49 1.68 -10.53 4.57
N GLU A 50 2.73 -10.75 5.36
CA GLU A 50 3.95 -9.93 5.33
C GLU A 50 4.66 -10.03 3.98
N LYS A 51 4.79 -11.25 3.44
CA LYS A 51 5.32 -11.47 2.09
C LYS A 51 4.46 -10.78 1.02
N ALA A 52 3.14 -10.79 1.19
CA ALA A 52 2.24 -10.08 0.29
C ALA A 52 2.50 -8.57 0.28
N VAL A 53 2.66 -7.96 1.47
CA VAL A 53 3.00 -6.54 1.60
C VAL A 53 4.35 -6.23 0.95
N GLU A 54 5.35 -7.07 1.16
CA GLU A 54 6.68 -6.89 0.55
C GLU A 54 6.60 -6.91 -0.98
N CYS A 55 5.96 -7.95 -1.55
CA CYS A 55 5.83 -8.10 -2.99
C CYS A 55 5.04 -6.93 -3.62
N LEU A 56 3.91 -6.55 -3.02
CA LEU A 56 3.07 -5.45 -3.52
C LEU A 56 3.76 -4.09 -3.36
N THR A 57 4.53 -3.88 -2.30
CA THR A 57 5.34 -2.66 -2.11
C THR A 57 6.40 -2.55 -3.20
N ARG A 58 7.12 -3.64 -3.47
CA ARG A 58 8.13 -3.67 -4.54
C ARG A 58 7.50 -3.48 -5.92
N ALA A 59 6.33 -4.09 -6.18
CA ALA A 59 5.59 -3.90 -7.40
C ALA A 59 5.19 -2.42 -7.61
N VAL A 60 4.66 -1.76 -6.58
CA VAL A 60 4.31 -0.33 -6.63
C VAL A 60 5.54 0.55 -6.87
N ALA A 61 6.66 0.26 -6.20
CA ALA A 61 7.89 1.03 -6.33
C ALA A 61 8.51 0.93 -7.74
N LEU A 62 8.41 -0.23 -8.38
CA LEU A 62 8.94 -0.47 -9.73
C LEU A 62 7.98 -0.07 -10.86
N THR A 63 6.71 0.23 -10.54
CA THR A 63 5.73 0.67 -11.54
C THR A 63 5.98 2.12 -11.95
N SER A 64 6.06 2.39 -13.25
CA SER A 64 6.25 3.75 -13.76
C SER A 64 5.10 4.69 -13.37
N LYS A 65 5.43 5.95 -13.13
CA LYS A 65 4.44 7.00 -12.84
C LYS A 65 3.52 7.17 -14.06
N GLY A 66 2.22 6.90 -13.88
CA GLY A 66 1.22 6.97 -14.96
C GLY A 66 0.86 5.62 -15.59
N HIS A 67 1.44 4.50 -15.15
CA HIS A 67 1.04 3.18 -15.61
C HIS A 67 -0.47 2.92 -15.33
N PRO A 68 -1.23 2.36 -16.29
CA PRO A 68 -2.68 2.14 -16.13
C PRO A 68 -3.04 1.24 -14.95
N ASP A 69 -2.17 0.29 -14.60
CA ASP A 69 -2.38 -0.60 -13.44
C ASP A 69 -1.95 -0.02 -12.09
N MET A 70 -1.33 1.16 -12.06
CA MET A 70 -0.89 1.79 -10.80
C MET A 70 -2.04 1.93 -9.77
N PRO A 71 -3.26 2.37 -10.14
CA PRO A 71 -4.38 2.39 -9.21
C PRO A 71 -4.65 1.00 -8.61
N LEU A 72 -4.66 -0.06 -9.43
CA LEU A 72 -4.92 -1.42 -8.97
C LEU A 72 -3.84 -1.91 -7.99
N ARG A 73 -2.56 -1.78 -8.35
CA ARG A 73 -1.42 -2.22 -7.54
C ARG A 73 -1.38 -1.52 -6.18
N VAL A 74 -1.58 -0.20 -6.16
CA VAL A 74 -1.66 0.56 -4.89
C VAL A 74 -2.91 0.17 -4.09
N GLY A 75 -4.03 -0.11 -4.74
CA GLY A 75 -5.24 -0.61 -4.07
C GLY A 75 -5.03 -1.95 -3.38
N ASN A 76 -4.31 -2.88 -4.03
CA ASN A 76 -3.95 -4.19 -3.46
C ASN A 76 -3.01 -4.02 -2.26
N LEU A 77 -2.02 -3.13 -2.34
CA LEU A 77 -1.16 -2.79 -1.21
C LEU A 77 -2.00 -2.24 -0.04
N GLY A 78 -2.94 -1.34 -0.29
CA GLY A 78 -3.86 -0.85 0.74
C GLY A 78 -4.72 -1.95 1.37
N ALA A 79 -5.16 -2.94 0.59
CA ALA A 79 -5.89 -4.10 1.10
C ALA A 79 -5.02 -4.98 2.01
N SER A 80 -3.75 -5.20 1.67
CA SER A 80 -2.83 -5.95 2.52
C SER A 80 -2.58 -5.25 3.88
N TYR A 81 -2.48 -3.91 3.89
CA TYR A 81 -2.42 -3.15 5.13
C TYR A 81 -3.70 -3.20 5.96
N THR A 82 -4.88 -3.22 5.31
CA THR A 82 -6.16 -3.44 6.00
C THR A 82 -6.17 -4.79 6.72
N ASP A 83 -5.72 -5.84 6.04
CA ASP A 83 -5.70 -7.18 6.63
C ASP A 83 -4.69 -7.29 7.76
N ARG A 84 -3.55 -6.57 7.68
CA ARG A 84 -2.59 -6.48 8.78
C ARG A 84 -3.18 -5.78 9.99
N TYR A 85 -3.81 -4.63 9.77
CA TYR A 85 -4.50 -3.90 10.84
C TYR A 85 -5.55 -4.79 11.53
N ARG A 86 -6.34 -5.55 10.78
CA ARG A 86 -7.35 -6.44 11.37
C ARG A 86 -6.76 -7.57 12.22
N ARG A 87 -5.52 -7.99 11.95
CA ARG A 87 -4.85 -9.06 12.69
C ARG A 87 -4.03 -8.55 13.87
N LEU A 88 -3.42 -7.38 13.72
CA LEU A 88 -2.45 -6.84 14.68
C LEU A 88 -3.02 -5.69 15.53
N GLY A 89 -4.06 -5.00 15.06
CA GLY A 89 -4.65 -3.84 15.73
C GLY A 89 -3.84 -2.54 15.61
N GLU A 90 -2.79 -2.56 14.80
CA GLU A 90 -1.83 -1.45 14.65
C GLU A 90 -2.41 -0.29 13.84
N LEU A 91 -2.61 0.87 14.49
CA LEU A 91 -3.18 2.05 13.84
C LEU A 91 -2.34 2.52 12.64
N SER A 92 -1.02 2.36 12.70
CA SER A 92 -0.10 2.72 11.61
C SER A 92 -0.36 1.92 10.32
N ASP A 93 -0.77 0.65 10.42
CA ASP A 93 -1.15 -0.15 9.25
C ASP A 93 -2.48 0.33 8.67
N LEU A 94 -3.42 0.76 9.52
CA LEU A 94 -4.67 1.37 9.05
C LEU A 94 -4.44 2.69 8.31
N GLU A 95 -3.52 3.52 8.80
CA GLU A 95 -3.15 4.77 8.15
C GLU A 95 -2.50 4.55 6.78
N LYS A 96 -1.58 3.59 6.66
CA LYS A 96 -1.00 3.17 5.37
C LYS A 96 -2.06 2.63 4.41
N SER A 97 -3.04 1.89 4.91
CA SER A 97 -4.18 1.43 4.11
C SER A 97 -4.97 2.61 3.52
N ILE A 98 -5.28 3.62 4.35
CA ILE A 98 -5.99 4.83 3.92
C ILE A 98 -5.18 5.58 2.87
N GLU A 99 -3.89 5.80 3.11
CA GLU A 99 -3.00 6.48 2.15
C GLU A 99 -3.00 5.79 0.79
N CYS A 100 -2.81 4.46 0.78
CA CYS A 100 -2.81 3.67 -0.44
C CYS A 100 -4.16 3.76 -1.16
N LYS A 101 -5.27 3.56 -0.45
CA LYS A 101 -6.60 3.59 -1.06
C LYS A 101 -6.98 4.98 -1.57
N ALA A 102 -6.59 6.04 -0.86
CA ALA A 102 -6.77 7.42 -1.31
C ALA A 102 -5.99 7.69 -2.59
N ARG A 103 -4.70 7.31 -2.62
CA ARG A 103 -3.88 7.39 -3.83
C ARG A 103 -4.48 6.59 -4.99
N ALA A 104 -5.03 5.42 -4.72
CA ALA A 104 -5.69 4.60 -5.74
C ALA A 104 -6.95 5.28 -6.31
N VAL A 105 -7.72 6.00 -5.48
CA VAL A 105 -8.85 6.83 -5.94
C VAL A 105 -8.36 8.00 -6.79
N THR A 106 -7.35 8.75 -6.32
CA THR A 106 -6.80 9.90 -7.06
C THR A 106 -6.22 9.54 -8.43
N LEU A 107 -5.64 8.35 -8.56
CA LEU A 107 -5.08 7.87 -9.83
C LEU A 107 -6.13 7.27 -10.78
N THR A 108 -7.36 7.03 -10.32
CA THR A 108 -8.42 6.46 -11.15
C THR A 108 -9.09 7.57 -11.95
N SER A 109 -9.25 7.38 -13.26
CA SER A 109 -9.93 8.36 -14.10
C SER A 109 -11.39 8.54 -13.69
N GLU A 110 -11.92 9.74 -13.92
CA GLU A 110 -13.34 10.00 -13.75
C GLU A 110 -14.18 9.06 -14.64
N GLY A 111 -15.31 8.56 -14.11
CA GLY A 111 -16.18 7.61 -14.80
C GLY A 111 -15.65 6.17 -14.91
N HIS A 112 -14.46 5.85 -14.38
CA HIS A 112 -13.94 4.49 -14.43
C HIS A 112 -14.85 3.50 -13.67
N PRO A 113 -15.17 2.32 -14.22
CA PRO A 113 -16.10 1.36 -13.59
C PRO A 113 -15.70 0.92 -12.18
N SER A 114 -14.40 0.87 -11.89
CA SER A 114 -13.88 0.51 -10.56
C SER A 114 -13.89 1.66 -9.53
N MET A 115 -14.25 2.89 -9.92
CA MET A 115 -14.26 4.05 -9.00
C MET A 115 -15.14 3.81 -7.77
N PRO A 116 -16.39 3.33 -7.87
CA PRO A 116 -17.25 3.11 -6.70
C PRO A 116 -16.65 2.11 -5.71
N LEU A 117 -16.05 1.02 -6.21
CA LEU A 117 -15.38 0.03 -5.37
C LEU A 117 -14.20 0.63 -4.60
N ARG A 118 -13.37 1.43 -5.26
CA ARG A 118 -12.20 2.08 -4.65
C ARG A 118 -12.61 3.06 -3.56
N VAL A 119 -13.64 3.88 -3.82
CA VAL A 119 -14.20 4.82 -2.85
C VAL A 119 -14.84 4.07 -1.67
N GLY A 120 -15.59 2.99 -1.91
CA GLY A 120 -16.16 2.16 -0.84
C GLY A 120 -15.10 1.52 0.06
N ASN A 121 -14.01 1.04 -0.53
CA ASN A 121 -12.87 0.48 0.22
C ASN A 121 -12.16 1.54 1.07
N LEU A 122 -12.03 2.76 0.55
CA LEU A 122 -11.48 3.91 1.29
C LEU A 122 -12.41 4.29 2.45
N GLY A 123 -13.71 4.40 2.18
CA GLY A 123 -14.74 4.69 3.19
C GLY A 123 -14.73 3.68 4.33
N THR A 124 -14.63 2.39 4.03
CA THR A 124 -14.48 1.33 5.05
C THR A 124 -13.27 1.55 5.95
N SER A 125 -12.15 2.00 5.40
CA SER A 125 -10.92 2.25 6.17
C SER A 125 -11.07 3.47 7.08
N TYR A 126 -11.76 4.52 6.62
CA TYR A 126 -12.09 5.67 7.47
C TYR A 126 -13.06 5.29 8.59
N THR A 127 -14.06 4.46 8.32
CA THR A 127 -14.96 3.93 9.36
C THR A 127 -14.20 3.14 10.42
N ASP A 128 -13.29 2.26 10.00
CA ASP A 128 -12.46 1.48 10.92
C ASP A 128 -11.56 2.42 11.77
N ARG A 129 -11.04 3.50 11.18
CA ARG A 129 -10.22 4.49 11.91
C ARG A 129 -11.03 5.26 12.93
N TYR A 130 -12.23 5.70 12.56
CA TYR A 130 -13.12 6.41 13.48
C TYR A 130 -13.47 5.53 14.68
N ARG A 131 -13.84 4.26 14.43
CA ARG A 131 -14.12 3.30 15.50
C ARG A 131 -12.92 3.13 16.43
N ARG A 132 -11.72 2.94 15.86
CA ARG A 132 -10.51 2.72 16.65
C ARG A 132 -10.12 3.90 17.52
N LEU A 133 -10.23 5.12 16.99
CA LEU A 133 -9.95 6.33 17.76
C LEU A 133 -11.00 6.55 18.87
N GLY A 134 -12.27 6.21 18.61
CA GLY A 134 -13.32 6.20 19.63
C GLY A 134 -13.01 5.24 20.78
N GLU A 135 -12.62 4.00 20.47
CA GLU A 135 -12.20 3.01 21.47
C GLU A 135 -11.03 3.51 22.32
N LEU A 136 -10.00 4.09 21.70
CA LEU A 136 -8.85 4.65 22.43
C LEU A 136 -9.27 5.78 23.36
N THR A 137 -10.15 6.68 22.89
CA THR A 137 -10.69 7.78 23.69
C THR A 137 -11.51 7.25 24.88
N ASP A 138 -12.24 6.15 24.71
CA ASP A 138 -13.02 5.54 25.78
C ASP A 138 -12.15 4.81 26.81
N LEU A 139 -11.03 4.20 26.39
CA LEU A 139 -10.06 3.57 27.30
C LEU A 139 -9.29 4.60 28.16
N GLU A 140 -9.11 5.82 27.66
CA GLU A 140 -8.47 6.92 28.40
C GLU A 140 -9.39 7.54 29.46
N LYS A 141 -10.70 7.26 29.44
CA LYS A 141 -11.61 7.72 30.46
C LYS A 141 -11.41 6.87 31.73
N PRO A 142 -11.15 7.48 32.91
CA PRO A 142 -11.09 6.72 34.14
C PRO A 142 -12.45 6.01 34.35
N PRO A 143 -12.46 4.75 34.83
CA PRO A 143 -13.70 4.10 35.20
C PRO A 143 -14.41 5.02 36.19
N ILE A 144 -15.63 5.42 35.83
CA ILE A 144 -16.51 6.21 36.69
C ILE A 144 -16.61 5.44 38.00
N HIS A 145 -15.84 5.87 39.00
CA HIS A 145 -15.95 5.34 40.34
C HIS A 145 -17.40 5.60 40.75
N ALA A 146 -18.16 4.52 40.92
CA ALA A 146 -19.33 4.52 41.76
C ALA A 146 -18.85 5.03 43.12
N SER A 147 -19.17 6.28 43.44
CA SER A 147 -18.95 6.84 44.76
C SER A 147 -19.64 5.92 45.77
N PRO A 148 -18.94 5.33 46.75
CA PRO A 148 -19.61 4.65 47.84
C PRO A 148 -20.42 5.69 48.61
N SER A 149 -21.60 5.25 49.03
CA SER A 149 -22.68 6.02 49.66
C SER A 149 -22.26 6.84 50.88
#